data_AF-A0A1G1Z8Z5-F1
#
_entry.id   AF-A0A1G1Z8Z5-F1
#
_cell.length_a   1.000
_cell.length_b   1.000
_cell.length_c   1.000
_cell.angle_alpha   90.00
_cell.angle_beta   90.00
_cell.angle_gamma   90.00
#
_symmetry.space_group_name_H-M   'P 1'
#
loop_
_entity.id
_entity.type
_entity.pdbx_description
1 polymer ?
#
loop_
_entity_poly.entity_id
_entity_poly.type
_entity_poly.pdbx_seq_one_letter_code
_entity_poly.pdbx_strand_id
1 'polypeptide(L)' 'MRTSRMHIRKGIRISLLGTGIEAVGMLLDILHHVDIGIHAEEGLLTLNHFIIFAGFAINFVGVLLTMMSARKQ' A
#
# COMPACT_ATOMS: atom_id res chain seq x y z
N MET A 1 20.30 8.42 -20.13
CA MET A 1 20.49 8.31 -18.65
C MET A 1 19.54 9.20 -17.81
N ARG A 2 19.26 10.47 -18.15
CA ARG A 2 18.44 11.38 -17.31
C ARG A 2 16.97 10.96 -17.14
N THR A 3 16.37 10.33 -18.16
CA THR A 3 14.98 9.84 -18.15
C THR A 3 14.80 8.65 -17.22
N SER A 4 15.73 7.68 -17.22
CA SER A 4 15.63 6.49 -16.37
C SER A 4 15.66 6.82 -14.87
N ARG A 5 16.51 7.75 -14.42
CA ARG A 5 16.48 8.24 -13.02
C ARG A 5 15.13 8.87 -12.64
N MET A 6 14.46 9.54 -13.58
CA MET A 6 13.16 10.14 -13.36
C MET A 6 12.07 9.06 -13.18
N HIS A 7 12.11 8.00 -13.99
CA HIS A 7 11.18 6.87 -13.88
C HIS A 7 11.36 6.09 -12.56
N ILE A 8 12.61 5.86 -12.15
CA ILE A 8 12.89 5.25 -10.82
C ILE A 8 12.31 6.10 -9.69
N ARG A 9 12.57 7.42 -9.68
CA ARG A 9 12.02 8.32 -8.66
C ARG A 9 10.48 8.30 -8.64
N LYS A 10 9.84 8.22 -9.80
CA LYS A 10 8.38 8.11 -9.90
C LYS A 10 7.88 6.78 -9.32
N GLY A 11 8.50 5.66 -9.66
CA GLY A 11 8.16 4.35 -9.11
C GLY A 11 8.27 4.32 -7.58
N ILE A 12 9.37 4.84 -7.03
CA ILE A 12 9.58 4.96 -5.59
C ILE A 12 8.48 5.81 -4.93
N ARG A 13 8.13 6.97 -5.51
CA ARG A 13 7.05 7.82 -4.98
C ARG A 13 5.69 7.12 -4.97
N ILE A 14 5.36 6.38 -6.02
CA ILE A 14 4.13 5.60 -6.09
C ILE A 14 4.14 4.48 -5.03
N SER A 15 5.28 3.80 -4.87
CA SER A 15 5.46 2.76 -3.85
C SER A 15 5.21 3.31 -2.44
N LEU A 16 5.87 4.42 -2.09
CA LEU A 16 5.69 5.08 -0.79
C LEU A 16 4.26 5.57 -0.55
N LEU A 17 3.58 6.05 -1.59
CA LEU A 17 2.17 6.44 -1.48
C LEU A 17 1.27 5.23 -1.19
N GLY A 18 1.49 4.10 -1.88
CA GLY A 18 0.79 2.85 -1.60
C GLY A 18 1.02 2.35 -0.17
N THR A 19 2.28 2.36 0.29
CA THR A 19 2.64 2.02 1.68
C THR A 19 1.94 2.92 2.69
N GLY A 20 1.81 4.23 2.40
CA GLY A 20 1.07 5.16 3.25
C GLY A 20 -0.41 4.81 3.36
N ILE A 21 -1.06 4.47 2.24
CA ILE A 21 -2.47 4.05 2.22
C ILE A 21 -2.65 2.74 2.99
N GLU A 22 -1.76 1.77 2.77
CA GLU A 22 -1.76 0.48 3.46
C GLU A 22 -1.63 0.66 4.99
N ALA A 23 -0.70 1.50 5.42
CA ALA A 23 -0.50 1.82 6.84
C ALA A 23 -1.74 2.48 7.48
N VAL A 24 -2.41 3.38 6.77
CA VAL A 24 -3.68 3.97 7.23
C VAL A 24 -4.76 2.88 7.34
N GLY A 25 -4.88 2.01 6.34
CA GLY A 25 -5.81 0.88 6.38
C GLY A 25 -5.57 -0.04 7.57
N MET A 26 -4.31 -0.40 7.83
CA MET A 26 -3.94 -1.23 8.99
C MET A 26 -4.27 -0.53 10.32
N LEU A 27 -4.00 0.77 10.44
CA LEU A 27 -4.34 1.50 11.66
C LEU A 27 -5.85 1.50 11.92
N LEU A 28 -6.66 1.77 10.89
CA LEU A 28 -8.12 1.72 10.99
C LEU A 28 -8.62 0.32 11.33
N ASP A 29 -8.03 -0.71 10.73
CA ASP A 29 -8.39 -2.10 11.00
C ASP A 29 -8.06 -2.52 12.43
N ILE A 30 -6.89 -2.13 12.96
CA ILE A 30 -6.52 -2.37 14.36
C ILE A 30 -7.50 -1.67 15.30
N LEU A 31 -7.83 -0.39 15.04
CA LEU A 31 -8.78 0.35 15.88
C LEU A 31 -10.18 -0.30 15.85
N HIS A 32 -10.63 -0.72 14.66
CA HIS A 32 -11.90 -1.43 14.47
C HIS A 32 -11.92 -2.76 15.22
N HIS A 33 -10.85 -3.55 15.13
CA HIS A 33 -10.73 -4.83 15.85
C HIS A 33 -10.60 -4.66 17.37
N VAL A 34 -9.97 -3.58 17.85
CA VAL A 34 -9.93 -3.27 19.29
C VAL A 34 -11.31 -2.88 19.81
N ASP A 35 -12.08 -2.11 19.02
CA ASP A 35 -13.46 -1.74 19.36
C ASP A 35 -14.41 -2.95 19.34
N ILE A 36 -14.26 -3.83 18.33
CA ILE A 36 -15.02 -5.07 18.18
C ILE A 36 -14.63 -6.16 19.18
N GLY A 37 -13.35 -6.22 19.60
CA GLY A 37 -12.93 -7.14 20.66
C GLY A 37 -13.68 -6.94 21.97
N ILE A 38 -14.33 -5.78 22.14
CA ILE A 38 -15.22 -5.43 23.23
C ILE A 38 -16.70 -5.74 22.88
N HIS A 39 -17.04 -5.76 21.59
CA HIS A 39 -18.38 -5.93 21.03
C HIS A 39 -18.41 -6.82 19.75
N ALA A 40 -18.39 -8.15 19.94
CA ALA A 40 -19.09 -9.16 19.10
C ALA A 40 -18.62 -9.51 17.66
N GLU A 41 -18.85 -10.79 17.32
CA GLU A 41 -19.43 -11.40 16.09
C GLU A 41 -19.12 -10.93 14.64
N GLU A 42 -18.25 -9.95 14.36
CA GLU A 42 -17.94 -9.55 12.97
C GLU A 42 -17.00 -10.53 12.23
N GLY A 43 -17.25 -10.72 10.94
CA GLY A 43 -16.44 -11.57 10.05
C GLY A 43 -15.04 -11.00 9.81
N LEU A 44 -14.07 -11.90 9.55
CA LEU A 44 -12.64 -11.62 9.36
C LEU A 44 -12.26 -10.61 8.26
N LEU A 45 -13.21 -10.11 7.46
CA LEU A 45 -12.96 -9.16 6.35
C LEU A 45 -13.86 -7.93 6.48
N THR A 46 -13.23 -6.78 6.73
CA THR A 46 -13.89 -5.49 6.95
C THR A 46 -13.60 -4.53 5.79
N LEU A 47 -14.26 -3.36 5.77
CA LEU A 47 -13.96 -2.33 4.77
C LEU A 47 -12.47 -1.87 4.85
N ASN A 48 -11.87 -1.93 6.04
CA ASN A 48 -10.47 -1.56 6.24
C ASN A 48 -9.51 -2.52 5.52
N HIS A 49 -9.88 -3.80 5.39
CA HIS A 49 -9.12 -4.77 4.60
C HIS A 49 -9.03 -4.38 3.11
N PHE A 50 -10.08 -3.77 2.55
CA PHE A 50 -10.04 -3.24 1.18
C PHE A 50 -9.07 -2.07 1.04
N ILE A 51 -8.97 -1.20 2.06
CA ILE A 51 -8.01 -0.08 2.07
C ILE A 51 -6.58 -0.62 2.12
N ILE A 52 -6.32 -1.61 2.98
CA ILE A 52 -5.02 -2.30 3.07
C ILE A 52 -4.66 -2.89 1.70
N PHE A 53 -5.58 -3.64 1.09
CA PHE A 53 -5.34 -4.27 -0.21
C PHE A 53 -5.10 -3.24 -1.33
N ALA A 54 -5.83 -2.13 -1.34
CA ALA A 54 -5.62 -1.05 -2.31
C ALA A 54 -4.24 -0.41 -2.15
N GLY A 55 -3.82 -0.15 -0.90
CA GLY A 55 -2.48 0.36 -0.59
C GLY A 55 -1.38 -0.59 -1.07
N PHE A 56 -1.52 -1.88 -0.75
CA PHE A 56 -0.62 -2.94 -1.21
C PHE A 56 -0.50 -2.98 -2.74
N ALA A 57 -1.64 -2.94 -3.47
CA ALA A 57 -1.64 -2.98 -4.93
C ALA A 57 -0.91 -1.76 -5.55
N ILE A 58 -1.15 -0.56 -5.01
CA ILE A 58 -0.45 0.67 -5.45
C ILE A 58 1.05 0.56 -5.15
N ASN A 59 1.41 0.05 -3.97
CA ASN A 59 2.79 -0.16 -3.59
C ASN A 59 3.51 -1.10 -4.58
N PHE A 60 2.89 -2.26 -4.84
CA PHE A 60 3.40 -3.27 -5.75
C PHE A 60 3.63 -2.72 -7.16
N VAL A 61 2.69 -1.94 -7.70
CA VAL A 61 2.87 -1.25 -8.99
C VAL A 61 4.08 -0.30 -8.96
N GLY A 62 4.25 0.47 -7.88
CA GLY A 62 5.41 1.34 -7.70
C GLY A 62 6.75 0.59 -7.70
N VAL A 63 6.80 -0.56 -7.03
CA VAL A 63 7.97 -1.46 -7.01
C VAL A 63 8.26 -2.00 -8.41
N LEU A 64 7.25 -2.52 -9.11
CA LEU A 64 7.43 -3.04 -10.48
C LEU A 64 7.97 -1.96 -11.43
N LEU A 65 7.40 -0.75 -11.39
CA LEU A 65 7.88 0.38 -12.19
C LEU A 65 9.33 0.73 -11.88
N THR A 66 9.71 0.70 -10.60
CA THR A 66 11.09 0.94 -10.16
C THR A 66 12.04 -0.12 -10.71
N MET A 67 11.71 -1.41 -10.54
CA MET A 67 12.52 -2.53 -11.01
C MET A 67 12.69 -2.53 -12.53
N MET A 68 11.59 -2.35 -13.27
CA MET A 68 11.62 -2.30 -14.73
C MET A 68 12.44 -1.13 -15.26
N SER A 69 12.42 0.01 -14.57
CA SER A 69 13.21 1.19 -14.94
C SER A 69 14.69 1.03 -14.61
N ALA A 70 15.01 0.36 -13.50
CA ALA A 70 16.38 0.07 -13.08
C ALA A 70 17.08 -0.92 -14.03
N ARG A 71 16.37 -1.93 -14.53
CA ARG A 71 16.91 -2.89 -15.53
C ARG A 71 17.28 -2.26 -16.88
N LYS A 72 16.79 -1.04 -17.17
CA LYS A 72 17.06 -0.31 -18.42
C LYS A 72 18.20 0.71 -18.27
N GLN A 73 18.89 0.73 -17.13
CA GLN A 73 20.11 1.52 -16.91
C GLN A 73 21.34 0.70 -17.26
#